data_AF-A0A1B0FMR2-F1
#
_entry.id   AF-A0A1B0FMR2-F1
#
_cell.length_a   1.000
_cell.length_b   1.000
_cell.length_c   1.000
_cell.angle_alpha   90.00
_cell.angle_beta   90.00
_cell.angle_gamma   90.00
#
_symmetry.space_group_name_H-M   'P 1'
#
loop_
_entity.id
_entity.type
_entity.pdbx_description
1 polymer ?
#
loop_
_entity_poly.entity_id
_entity_poly.type
_entity_poly.pdbx_seq_one_letter_code
_entity_poly.pdbx_strand_id
1 'polypeptide(L)'
;MSHSSSAPSLMNTFQSEINLKSSDSYTKSRIEECLWALDYPELQKACFLARICPVKPPLHCRFCNVLSILQTGPTCGITALSMLLDGSPTIAELLEDAQRKQFTNNGEMFSARNLFQLICDNLPFCNAVTNANNTKIKYNCSDRNCKIECEIHEGRLNCAKVKESICQGACIFVP
;
A
#
# COMPACT_ATOMS: atom_id res chain seq x y z
N MET A 1 6.65 40.01 34.72
CA MET A 1 6.56 40.60 33.38
C MET A 1 7.30 39.66 32.43
N SER A 2 6.67 38.59 31.92
CA SER A 2 5.81 38.50 30.72
C SER A 2 6.52 38.77 29.38
N HIS A 3 6.20 37.90 28.42
CA HIS A 3 6.62 37.74 27.00
C HIS A 3 7.75 36.69 26.78
N SER A 4 7.55 35.48 26.24
CA SER A 4 6.72 34.85 25.18
C SER A 4 7.35 34.83 23.78
N SER A 5 7.55 33.59 23.29
CA SER A 5 7.49 33.14 21.86
C SER A 5 8.69 33.53 20.97
N SER A 6 9.23 32.71 20.06
CA SER A 6 8.71 31.54 19.34
C SER A 6 9.89 30.77 18.73
N ALA A 7 9.81 29.44 18.66
CA ALA A 7 10.77 28.62 17.91
C ALA A 7 10.53 28.76 16.38
N PRO A 8 11.58 28.81 15.54
CA PRO A 8 11.42 28.89 14.09
C PRO A 8 10.92 27.55 13.51
N SER A 9 9.98 27.65 12.57
CA SER A 9 9.31 26.51 11.94
C SER A 9 10.23 25.76 10.96
N LEU A 10 10.03 24.44 10.89
CA LEU A 10 10.71 23.45 10.04
C LEU A 10 10.44 23.61 8.52
N MET A 11 10.03 24.79 8.06
CA MET A 11 9.73 25.07 6.65
C MET A 11 10.94 25.54 5.82
N ASN A 12 12.10 25.75 6.45
CA ASN A 12 13.26 26.35 5.77
C ASN A 12 14.36 25.38 5.34
N THR A 13 14.24 24.07 5.58
CA THR A 13 15.34 23.12 5.34
C THR A 13 15.27 22.41 3.98
N PHE A 14 14.29 22.69 3.12
CA PHE A 14 14.13 21.99 1.83
C PHE A 14 14.54 22.82 0.59
N GLN A 15 15.11 24.02 0.75
CA GLN A 15 15.38 24.92 -0.38
C GLN A 15 16.85 25.05 -0.81
N SER A 16 17.81 24.36 -0.19
CA SER A 16 19.23 24.67 -0.42
C SER A 16 20.01 23.76 -1.37
N GLU A 17 19.39 22.90 -2.19
CA GLU A 17 20.15 22.08 -3.15
C GLU A 17 19.46 21.89 -4.51
N ILE A 18 19.23 22.95 -5.28
CA ILE A 18 19.17 22.84 -6.75
C ILE A 18 19.86 24.05 -7.38
N ASN A 19 21.09 23.84 -7.84
CA ASN A 19 21.84 24.80 -8.64
C ASN A 19 21.22 24.85 -10.06
N LEU A 20 20.48 25.93 -10.35
CA LEU A 20 19.70 26.11 -11.57
C LEU A 20 20.60 26.63 -12.70
N LYS A 21 20.83 25.82 -13.74
CA LYS A 21 21.20 26.30 -15.08
C LYS A 21 20.12 25.92 -16.10
N SER A 22 19.39 26.95 -16.52
CA SER A 22 18.60 27.12 -17.76
C SER A 22 17.72 25.97 -18.26
N SER A 23 16.40 26.08 -18.01
CA SER A 23 15.31 25.88 -19.01
C SER A 23 13.92 26.14 -18.38
N ASP A 24 13.56 27.42 -18.26
CA ASP A 24 12.43 27.93 -17.46
C ASP A 24 11.00 27.71 -18.01
N SER A 25 10.80 26.77 -18.95
CA SER A 25 9.44 26.48 -19.47
C SER A 25 8.92 25.10 -19.05
N TYR A 26 9.80 24.11 -18.92
CA TYR A 26 9.39 22.73 -18.64
C TYR A 26 9.29 22.40 -17.14
N THR A 27 10.00 23.16 -16.29
CA THR A 27 10.07 22.90 -14.85
C THR A 27 8.88 23.47 -14.09
N LYS A 28 8.25 24.53 -14.61
CA LYS A 28 7.11 25.20 -13.97
C LYS A 28 5.82 24.35 -14.01
N SER A 29 5.64 23.51 -15.03
CA SER A 29 4.41 22.70 -15.20
C SER A 29 4.35 21.45 -14.32
N ARG A 30 5.49 20.97 -13.78
CA ARG A 30 5.51 19.69 -13.04
C ARG A 30 5.11 19.82 -11.57
N ILE A 31 5.20 21.01 -10.98
CA ILE A 31 4.87 21.27 -9.56
C ILE A 31 3.37 21.58 -9.39
N GLU A 32 2.66 21.89 -10.48
CA GLU A 32 1.22 22.16 -10.48
C GLU A 32 0.36 20.88 -10.53
N GLU A 33 0.97 19.71 -10.60
CA GLU A 33 0.25 18.44 -10.54
C GLU A 33 -0.14 18.12 -9.08
N CYS A 34 -1.32 17.53 -8.90
CA CYS A 34 -1.84 17.07 -7.61
C CYS A 34 -2.06 18.18 -6.57
N LEU A 35 -2.27 19.44 -6.98
CA LEU A 35 -2.54 20.55 -6.06
C LEU A 35 -3.79 20.34 -5.19
N TRP A 36 -4.72 19.47 -5.61
CA TRP A 36 -5.87 19.09 -4.78
C TRP A 36 -5.47 18.33 -3.50
N ALA A 37 -4.25 17.79 -3.43
CA ALA A 37 -3.73 17.01 -2.31
C ALA A 37 -2.75 17.81 -1.42
N LEU A 38 -2.70 19.14 -1.53
CA LEU A 38 -1.73 19.99 -0.79
C LEU A 38 -1.77 19.78 0.73
N ASP A 39 -2.96 19.53 1.30
CA ASP A 39 -3.13 19.27 2.73
C ASP A 39 -2.62 17.89 3.15
N TYR A 40 -2.25 17.03 2.20
CA TYR A 40 -1.75 15.67 2.41
C TYR A 40 -0.43 15.47 1.62
N PRO A 41 0.71 16.00 2.11
CA PRO A 41 1.98 15.98 1.37
C PRO A 41 2.42 14.58 0.93
N GLU A 42 2.18 13.55 1.75
CA GLU A 42 2.50 12.16 1.39
C GLU A 42 1.61 11.64 0.25
N LEU A 43 0.33 12.01 0.24
CA LEU A 43 -0.58 11.68 -0.86
C LEU A 43 -0.20 12.45 -2.13
N GLN A 44 0.12 13.74 -2.02
CA GLN A 44 0.58 14.54 -3.15
C GLN A 44 1.86 13.94 -3.76
N LYS A 45 2.83 13.57 -2.93
CA LYS A 45 4.07 12.92 -3.35
C LYS A 45 3.81 11.57 -4.00
N ALA A 46 2.96 10.73 -3.41
CA ALA A 46 2.59 9.44 -3.99
C ALA A 46 1.90 9.61 -5.36
N CYS A 47 0.95 10.53 -5.46
CA CYS A 47 0.25 10.84 -6.70
C CYS A 47 1.19 11.36 -7.79
N PHE A 48 2.12 12.24 -7.42
CA PHE A 48 3.15 12.76 -8.32
C PHE A 48 4.09 11.66 -8.81
N LEU A 49 4.63 10.83 -7.91
CA LEU A 49 5.56 9.76 -8.26
C LEU A 49 4.91 8.68 -9.13
N ALA A 50 3.67 8.31 -8.82
CA ALA A 50 2.91 7.30 -9.57
C ALA A 50 2.13 7.88 -10.77
N ARG A 51 2.17 9.21 -10.99
CA ARG A 51 1.41 9.91 -12.05
C ARG A 51 -0.10 9.61 -12.02
N ILE A 52 -0.66 9.46 -10.83
CA ILE A 52 -2.09 9.21 -10.61
C ILE A 52 -2.80 10.47 -10.13
N CYS A 53 -4.06 10.64 -10.53
CA CYS A 53 -4.88 11.80 -10.18
C CYS A 53 -4.15 13.16 -10.35
N PRO A 54 -3.46 13.42 -11.49
CA PRO A 54 -2.58 14.58 -11.62
C PRO A 54 -3.30 15.93 -11.58
N VAL A 55 -4.61 15.96 -11.87
CA VAL A 55 -5.36 17.22 -12.05
C VAL A 55 -6.55 17.35 -11.09
N LYS A 56 -7.13 16.24 -10.62
CA LYS A 56 -8.33 16.25 -9.79
C LYS A 56 -8.30 15.14 -8.74
N PRO A 57 -8.97 15.32 -7.59
CA PRO A 57 -9.05 14.30 -6.56
C PRO A 57 -9.77 13.03 -7.07
N PRO A 58 -9.47 11.86 -6.50
CA PRO A 58 -10.27 10.67 -6.73
C PRO A 58 -11.69 10.87 -6.19
N LEU A 59 -12.66 10.13 -6.73
CA LEU A 59 -14.06 10.18 -6.26
C LEU A 59 -14.19 9.83 -4.78
N HIS A 60 -13.36 8.91 -4.33
CA HIS A 60 -13.25 8.51 -2.93
C HIS A 60 -11.77 8.39 -2.56
N CYS A 61 -11.38 9.01 -1.44
CA CYS A 61 -10.06 8.87 -0.86
C CYS A 61 -10.23 8.53 0.62
N ARG A 62 -9.49 7.55 1.10
CA ARG A 62 -9.33 7.28 2.53
C ARG A 62 -7.85 7.25 2.82
N PHE A 63 -7.39 8.19 3.63
CA PHE A 63 -6.04 8.21 4.15
C PHE A 63 -6.04 7.54 5.53
N CYS A 64 -5.25 6.49 5.68
CA CYS A 64 -5.08 5.80 6.95
C CYS A 64 -3.65 6.05 7.42
N ASN A 65 -3.52 6.67 8.60
CA ASN A 65 -2.23 6.73 9.27
C ASN A 65 -1.91 5.34 9.82
N VAL A 66 -0.81 4.76 9.35
CA VAL A 66 -0.30 3.49 9.83
C VAL A 66 0.96 3.77 10.63
N LEU A 67 1.05 3.22 11.84
CA LEU A 67 2.25 3.36 12.66
C LEU A 67 3.41 2.60 12.01
N SER A 68 4.52 3.29 11.78
CA SER A 68 5.72 2.68 11.22
C SER A 68 6.40 1.77 12.25
N ILE A 69 6.65 0.53 11.88
CA ILE A 69 7.43 -0.44 12.66
C ILE A 69 8.77 -0.69 11.94
N LEU A 70 9.89 -0.62 12.66
CA LEU A 70 11.19 -0.87 12.03
C LEU A 70 11.35 -2.36 11.71
N GLN A 71 11.58 -2.68 10.43
CA GLN A 71 11.86 -4.05 10.02
C GLN A 71 13.22 -4.53 10.56
N THR A 72 13.33 -5.84 10.82
CA THR A 72 14.60 -6.49 11.17
C THR A 72 14.84 -7.67 10.24
N GLY A 73 15.98 -7.68 9.54
CA GLY A 73 16.27 -8.71 8.54
C GLY A 73 15.32 -8.68 7.34
N PRO A 74 15.12 -9.82 6.63
CA PRO A 74 14.30 -9.89 5.42
C PRO A 74 12.80 -9.98 5.70
N THR A 75 12.30 -9.34 6.77
CA THR A 75 10.92 -9.47 7.26
C THR A 75 9.97 -8.39 6.70
N CYS A 76 10.29 -7.77 5.56
CA CYS A 76 9.54 -6.62 5.06
C CYS A 76 8.03 -6.89 4.90
N GLY A 77 7.66 -8.06 4.35
CA GLY A 77 6.25 -8.45 4.18
C GLY A 77 5.53 -8.72 5.50
N ILE A 78 6.21 -9.36 6.45
CA ILE A 78 5.67 -9.61 7.80
C ILE A 78 5.53 -8.31 8.59
N THR A 79 6.53 -7.43 8.48
CA THR A 79 6.54 -6.10 9.10
C THR A 79 5.38 -5.27 8.58
N ALA A 80 5.16 -5.25 7.26
CA ALA A 80 4.03 -4.56 6.64
C ALA A 80 2.68 -5.11 7.12
N LEU A 81 2.55 -6.44 7.29
CA LEU A 81 1.34 -7.03 7.86
C LEU A 81 1.12 -6.60 9.32
N SER A 82 2.17 -6.62 10.15
CA SER A 82 2.07 -6.16 11.54
C SER A 82 1.69 -4.68 11.60
N MET A 83 2.27 -3.82 10.77
CA MET A 83 1.88 -2.41 10.64
C MET A 83 0.39 -2.25 10.32
N LEU A 84 -0.13 -3.03 9.36
CA LEU A 84 -1.55 -3.00 8.97
C LEU A 84 -2.49 -3.45 10.10
N LEU A 85 -1.99 -4.28 11.01
CA LEU A 85 -2.71 -4.79 12.19
C LEU A 85 -2.36 -4.02 13.47
N ASP A 86 -1.90 -2.78 13.34
CA ASP A 86 -1.54 -1.89 14.45
C ASP A 86 -0.53 -2.51 15.44
N GLY A 87 0.37 -3.37 14.94
CA GLY A 87 1.41 -4.05 15.71
C GLY A 87 0.95 -5.31 16.44
N SER A 88 -0.30 -5.75 16.25
CA SER A 88 -0.88 -6.92 16.92
C SER A 88 -1.60 -7.85 15.92
N PRO A 89 -1.01 -9.00 15.55
CA PRO A 89 0.14 -9.65 16.20
C PRO A 89 1.49 -8.99 15.89
N THR A 90 2.46 -9.22 16.78
CA THR A 90 3.83 -8.72 16.64
C THR A 90 4.56 -9.38 15.47
N ILE A 91 5.64 -8.75 15.01
CA ILE A 91 6.50 -9.31 13.94
C ILE A 91 7.03 -10.70 14.31
N ALA A 92 7.39 -10.92 15.58
CA ALA A 92 7.92 -12.19 16.05
C ALA A 92 6.86 -13.30 16.00
N GLU A 93 5.63 -13.01 16.43
CA GLU A 93 4.51 -13.95 16.38
C GLU A 93 4.13 -14.32 14.93
N LEU A 94 4.08 -13.33 14.04
CA LEU A 94 3.81 -13.55 12.62
C LEU A 94 4.94 -14.33 11.93
N LEU A 95 6.20 -14.08 12.30
CA LEU A 95 7.34 -14.83 11.78
C LEU A 95 7.29 -16.28 12.24
N GLU A 96 6.99 -16.53 13.51
CA GLU A 96 6.84 -17.89 14.04
C GLU A 96 5.72 -18.65 13.31
N ASP A 97 4.59 -18.00 13.07
CA ASP A 97 3.49 -18.60 12.31
C ASP A 97 3.88 -18.89 10.85
N ALA A 98 4.54 -17.94 10.18
CA ALA A 98 5.03 -18.14 8.81
C ALA A 98 6.06 -19.27 8.73
N GLN A 99 6.96 -19.40 9.70
CA GLN A 99 7.93 -20.49 9.77
C GLN A 99 7.23 -21.84 9.98
N ARG A 100 6.24 -21.89 10.89
CA ARG A 100 5.44 -23.10 11.16
C ARG A 100 4.71 -23.59 9.92
N LYS A 101 4.23 -22.66 9.08
CA LYS A 101 3.56 -22.93 7.79
C LYS A 101 4.52 -23.19 6.63
N GLN A 102 5.84 -23.14 6.87
CA GLN A 102 6.87 -23.26 5.84
C GLN A 102 6.73 -22.22 4.72
N PHE A 103 6.29 -21.02 5.08
CA PHE A 103 6.09 -19.92 4.14
C PHE A 103 7.36 -19.11 3.90
N THR A 104 8.36 -19.28 4.78
CA THR A 104 9.54 -18.45 4.85
C THR A 104 10.75 -19.19 5.39
N ASN A 105 11.94 -18.70 5.04
CA ASN A 105 13.18 -18.94 5.76
C ASN A 105 13.66 -17.60 6.35
N ASN A 106 13.69 -17.50 7.68
CA ASN A 106 14.16 -16.31 8.43
C ASN A 106 13.47 -14.96 8.07
N GLY A 107 12.27 -14.98 7.51
CA GLY A 107 11.48 -13.78 7.20
C GLY A 107 11.27 -13.52 5.71
N GLU A 108 12.14 -14.05 4.85
CA GLU A 108 11.97 -13.98 3.40
C GLU A 108 10.82 -14.89 2.95
N MET A 109 9.78 -14.30 2.37
CA MET A 109 8.62 -15.07 1.88
C MET A 109 8.99 -15.85 0.63
N PHE A 110 8.66 -17.15 0.56
CA PHE A 110 8.93 -17.95 -0.63
C PHE A 110 8.03 -17.60 -1.83
N SER A 111 6.87 -16.97 -1.61
CA SER A 111 6.00 -16.50 -2.68
C SER A 111 5.00 -15.44 -2.20
N ALA A 112 4.46 -14.67 -3.14
CA ALA A 112 3.33 -13.77 -2.87
C ALA A 112 2.10 -14.52 -2.35
N ARG A 113 1.88 -15.76 -2.79
CA ARG A 113 0.78 -16.62 -2.31
C ARG A 113 0.91 -16.92 -0.82
N ASN A 114 2.12 -17.19 -0.35
CA ASN A 114 2.38 -17.46 1.07
C ASN A 114 2.07 -16.23 1.92
N LEU A 115 2.52 -15.05 1.48
CA LEU A 115 2.21 -13.79 2.15
C LEU A 115 0.71 -13.51 2.16
N PHE A 116 0.03 -13.72 1.02
CA PHE A 116 -1.42 -13.55 0.93
C PHE A 116 -2.19 -14.48 1.86
N GLN A 117 -1.78 -15.75 1.97
CA GLN A 117 -2.38 -16.68 2.91
C GLN A 117 -2.17 -16.20 4.36
N LEU A 118 -0.96 -15.76 4.72
CA LEU A 118 -0.66 -15.21 6.04
C LEU A 118 -1.51 -13.97 6.35
N ILE A 119 -1.74 -13.11 5.37
CA ILE A 119 -2.66 -11.96 5.48
C ILE A 119 -4.09 -12.43 5.77
N CYS A 120 -4.60 -13.41 4.99
CA CYS A 120 -5.95 -13.94 5.15
C CYS A 120 -6.16 -14.58 6.53
N ASP A 121 -5.12 -15.22 7.07
CA ASP A 121 -5.17 -15.86 8.39
C ASP A 121 -5.28 -14.84 9.53
N ASN A 122 -4.82 -13.60 9.31
CA ASN A 122 -4.77 -12.54 10.32
C ASN A 122 -5.80 -11.42 10.10
N LEU A 123 -6.39 -11.30 8.92
CA LEU A 123 -7.44 -10.32 8.62
C LEU A 123 -8.84 -10.94 8.58
N PRO A 124 -9.80 -10.46 9.39
CA PRO A 124 -11.15 -11.01 9.44
C PRO A 124 -11.95 -10.80 8.15
N PHE A 125 -11.61 -9.80 7.33
CA PHE A 125 -12.38 -9.45 6.11
C PHE A 125 -12.15 -10.42 4.94
N CYS A 126 -11.02 -11.12 4.88
CA CYS A 126 -10.78 -12.16 3.85
C CYS A 126 -11.71 -13.38 4.01
N ASN A 127 -12.42 -13.47 5.14
CA ASN A 127 -13.36 -14.54 5.46
C ASN A 127 -14.84 -14.15 5.31
N ALA A 128 -15.14 -12.92 4.89
CA ALA A 128 -16.50 -12.36 4.88
C ALA A 128 -16.83 -11.67 3.55
N VAL A 129 -17.14 -12.45 2.51
CA VAL A 129 -17.95 -11.97 1.38
C VAL A 129 -19.36 -12.52 1.56
N THR A 130 -20.29 -11.62 1.87
CA THR A 130 -21.73 -11.92 1.83
C THR A 130 -22.19 -11.88 0.37
N ASN A 131 -22.51 -13.04 -0.21
CA ASN A 131 -23.35 -13.09 -1.40
C ASN A 131 -24.80 -12.79 -1.02
N ALA A 132 -25.57 -12.23 -1.95
CA ALA A 132 -26.99 -11.85 -1.81
C ALA A 132 -27.94 -12.99 -1.34
N ASN A 133 -27.43 -14.21 -1.18
CA ASN A 133 -28.18 -15.42 -0.83
C ASN A 133 -27.83 -15.99 0.56
N ASN A 134 -27.20 -15.22 1.46
CA ASN A 134 -26.91 -15.63 2.85
C ASN A 134 -26.16 -16.98 2.97
N THR A 135 -25.34 -17.34 1.99
CA THR A 135 -24.50 -18.53 2.04
C THR A 135 -23.07 -18.10 2.34
N LYS A 136 -22.54 -18.56 3.46
CA LYS A 136 -21.20 -18.24 3.98
C LYS A 136 -20.15 -18.88 3.07
N ILE A 137 -19.71 -18.17 2.02
CA ILE A 137 -18.58 -18.64 1.20
C ILE A 137 -17.30 -18.33 1.97
N LYS A 138 -16.76 -19.37 2.60
CA LYS A 138 -15.40 -19.39 3.14
C LYS A 138 -14.48 -19.37 1.91
N TYR A 139 -13.65 -18.35 1.73
CA TYR A 139 -12.48 -18.51 0.87
C TYR A 139 -11.54 -19.47 1.60
N ASN A 140 -11.70 -20.77 1.36
CA ASN A 140 -10.63 -21.72 1.64
C ASN A 140 -9.52 -21.41 0.63
N CYS A 141 -8.63 -20.48 0.98
CA CYS A 141 -7.41 -20.24 0.22
C CYS A 141 -6.46 -21.49 0.26
N SER A 142 -6.83 -22.48 1.09
CA SER A 142 -6.35 -23.86 1.11
C SER A 142 -6.81 -24.74 -0.05
N ASP A 143 -7.75 -24.30 -0.91
CA ASP A 143 -8.08 -25.05 -2.11
C ASP A 143 -6.86 -24.99 -3.05
N ARG A 144 -6.12 -26.10 -3.09
CA ARG A 144 -4.97 -26.34 -3.98
C ARG A 144 -5.32 -26.17 -5.47
N ASN A 145 -6.58 -25.91 -5.79
CA ASN A 145 -7.11 -25.73 -7.14
C ASN A 145 -7.50 -24.27 -7.49
N CYS A 146 -7.30 -23.29 -6.60
CA CYS A 146 -7.41 -21.89 -7.00
C CYS A 146 -6.12 -21.49 -7.73
N LYS A 147 -6.13 -21.61 -9.06
CA LYS A 147 -5.06 -21.11 -9.93
C LYS A 147 -5.16 -19.58 -9.96
N ILE A 148 -4.61 -18.93 -8.93
CA ILE A 148 -4.41 -17.48 -8.91
C ILE A 148 -3.35 -17.17 -9.98
N GLU A 149 -3.81 -16.70 -11.13
CA GLU A 149 -2.95 -16.29 -12.24
C GLU A 149 -2.74 -14.77 -12.12
N CYS A 150 -1.49 -14.34 -11.98
CA CYS A 150 -1.17 -12.92 -11.94
C CYS A 150 -1.08 -12.43 -13.38
N GLU A 151 -1.90 -11.44 -13.75
CA GLU A 151 -1.94 -10.89 -15.11
C GLU A 151 -1.32 -9.49 -15.12
N ILE A 152 -0.42 -9.22 -16.07
CA ILE A 152 -0.05 -7.84 -16.43
C ILE A 152 -1.21 -7.28 -17.27
N HIS A 153 -1.80 -6.18 -16.82
CA HIS A 153 -2.82 -5.49 -17.61
C HIS A 153 -2.12 -4.56 -18.60
N GLU A 154 -2.23 -4.88 -19.89
CA GLU A 154 -1.74 -4.04 -20.98
C GLU A 154 -2.88 -3.24 -21.63
N GLY A 155 -2.65 -1.94 -21.86
CA GLY A 155 -3.59 -1.06 -22.57
C GLY A 155 -4.63 -0.38 -21.67
N ARG A 156 -5.74 0.10 -22.26
CA ARG A 156 -6.76 0.87 -21.53
C ARG A 156 -7.37 0.04 -20.40
N LEU A 157 -7.41 0.61 -19.19
CA LEU A 157 -7.92 -0.05 -17.98
C LEU A 157 -9.39 -0.44 -18.15
N ASN A 158 -9.67 -1.74 -18.25
CA ASN A 158 -11.03 -2.26 -18.23
C ASN A 158 -11.43 -2.55 -16.77
N CYS A 159 -12.11 -1.60 -16.14
CA CYS A 159 -12.48 -1.68 -14.72
C CYS A 159 -13.36 -2.90 -14.40
N ALA A 160 -14.20 -3.36 -15.33
CA ALA A 160 -15.04 -4.54 -15.13
C ALA A 160 -14.19 -5.81 -15.10
N LYS A 161 -13.27 -5.97 -16.08
CA LYS A 161 -12.32 -7.09 -16.13
C LYS A 161 -11.42 -7.10 -14.89
N VAL A 162 -10.83 -5.95 -14.54
CA VAL A 162 -9.95 -5.81 -13.37
C VAL A 162 -10.68 -6.22 -12.10
N LYS A 163 -11.91 -5.75 -11.91
CA LYS A 163 -12.75 -6.11 -10.76
C LYS A 163 -13.05 -7.61 -10.73
N GLU A 164 -13.43 -8.20 -11.87
CA GLU A 164 -13.71 -9.63 -11.98
C GLU A 164 -12.48 -10.48 -11.65
N SER A 165 -11.32 -10.16 -12.23
CA SER A 165 -10.05 -10.84 -11.96
C SER A 165 -9.64 -10.74 -10.49
N ILE A 166 -9.72 -9.56 -9.87
CA ILE A 166 -9.42 -9.39 -8.44
C ILE A 166 -10.38 -10.21 -7.58
N CYS A 167 -11.69 -10.23 -7.90
CA CYS A 167 -12.67 -11.05 -7.19
C CYS A 167 -12.40 -12.56 -7.30
N GLN A 168 -11.74 -12.99 -8.38
CA GLN A 168 -11.27 -14.36 -8.59
C GLN A 168 -9.93 -14.66 -7.91
N GLY A 169 -9.35 -13.67 -7.21
CA GLY A 169 -8.09 -13.79 -6.48
C GLY A 169 -6.84 -13.49 -7.32
N ALA A 170 -6.99 -13.04 -8.58
CA ALA A 170 -5.86 -12.67 -9.43
C ALA A 170 -5.14 -11.43 -8.88
N CYS A 171 -3.82 -11.39 -9.02
CA CYS A 171 -3.06 -10.14 -8.86
C CYS A 171 -2.94 -9.46 -10.23
N ILE A 172 -3.24 -8.17 -10.30
CA ILE A 172 -3.08 -7.39 -11.53
C ILE A 172 -1.91 -6.44 -11.37
N PHE A 173 -0.93 -6.56 -12.26
CA PHE A 173 0.13 -5.58 -12.42
C PHE A 173 -0.31 -4.55 -13.46
N VAL A 174 -0.56 -3.31 -13.01
CA VAL A 174 -0.82 -2.18 -13.90
C VAL A 174 0.48 -1.37 -13.98
N PRO A 175 1.17 -1.34 -15.13
CA PRO A 175 2.39 -0.57 -15.32
C PRO A 175 2.16 0.94 -15.31
#